data_AF-A0A800KMS1-F1
#
_entry.id   AF-A0A800KMS1-F1
#
_cell.length_a   1.000
_cell.length_b   1.000
_cell.length_c   1.000
_cell.angle_alpha   90.00
_cell.angle_beta   90.00
_cell.angle_gamma   90.00
#
_symmetry.space_group_name_H-M   'P 1'
#
loop_
_entity.id
_entity.type
_entity.pdbx_description
1 polymer ?
#
loop_
_entity_poly.entity_id
_entity_poly.type
_entity_poly.pdbx_seq_one_letter_code
_entity_poly.pdbx_strand_id
1 'polypeptide(L)'
;MFVVILGSIQAQESEARPNILWITSEDNGPHLGCYGDEYATTPNLDRLSARSLRYARAWSNAPVCAPARTTLITGVHAPSLGALNMRSKINLPEGMRLFPQRLREAGYYCSNRSKEDYNFHKPGKIWDFSGGKGHWRQRAEGQPFFSVFNFTISHESRIRTRPHEAVHDPKTVPLPAYHPDTPEVRQDWAQYHDKISEMDAQVGGVLAQLEADGLADDTIVFYFSDHGSGMPRSKRWPYNSGLHVPMLVHFPERWAHLAPEGYEAGGVSNRLVSFVDLAPTVLSLAGLSIPDYMQGAAIAGKQATPAPAFMHGYRGRMDERYDLVRSVTDGRFIFIRNYMPHRIYGQYLDYMFQTPTTRIWKELYDRGKLQPPQTYFWETKPPLELYDLQNDPDEVNNLAHDSNYRAVRERLQDAQREQAMAIRDLGFLPECELHARAGESAPRTWGAKDERYDIGRILAMAERASSWNTNTEAPELQPHRKWMQDSLDDPDSAVRYWAALGVGILGPDPEHPKRSELGKLLDDPANAVRIASAELLIRFGEADEREDAVETLLECADMTRTGIWDAVLALGTLDALGLNDPAISKALGDLPLESSAIPDKFRGYVGRLIKRMAARN
;
A
#
# COMPACT_ATOMS: atom_id res chain seq x y z
N MET A 1 24.27 -53.24 -46.75
CA MET A 1 24.84 -51.89 -46.91
C MET A 1 24.18 -51.00 -45.87
N PHE A 2 24.84 -50.82 -44.72
CA PHE A 2 24.36 -49.97 -43.62
C PHE A 2 24.74 -48.52 -43.95
N VAL A 3 23.75 -47.64 -44.03
CA VAL A 3 23.98 -46.19 -44.08
C VAL A 3 23.77 -45.67 -42.66
N VAL A 4 24.88 -45.31 -42.00
CA VAL A 4 24.86 -44.62 -40.71
C VAL A 4 24.77 -43.12 -41.02
N ILE A 5 23.62 -42.51 -40.72
CA ILE A 5 23.46 -41.06 -40.74
C ILE A 5 23.96 -40.54 -39.39
N LEU A 6 25.16 -39.96 -39.39
CA LEU A 6 25.68 -39.19 -38.27
C LEU A 6 24.93 -37.86 -38.20
N GLY A 7 23.88 -37.81 -37.37
CA GLY A 7 23.23 -36.56 -36.99
C GLY A 7 24.13 -35.80 -36.02
N SER A 8 24.66 -34.66 -36.47
CA SER A 8 25.36 -33.70 -35.63
C SER A 8 24.41 -33.20 -34.53
N ILE A 9 24.63 -33.59 -33.28
CA ILE A 9 24.00 -32.94 -32.13
C ILE A 9 24.67 -31.57 -32.01
N GLN A 10 24.06 -30.54 -32.60
CA GLN A 10 24.35 -29.17 -32.19
C GLN A 10 23.87 -29.05 -30.74
N ALA A 11 24.82 -29.06 -29.80
CA ALA A 11 24.57 -28.58 -28.46
C ALA A 11 24.03 -27.16 -28.59
N GLN A 12 22.76 -26.97 -28.27
CA GLN A 12 22.16 -25.66 -28.16
C GLN A 12 22.91 -24.98 -27.00
N GLU A 13 23.86 -24.10 -27.31
CA GLU A 13 24.49 -23.24 -26.31
C GLU A 13 23.35 -22.61 -25.52
N SER A 14 23.28 -22.91 -24.22
CA SER A 14 22.30 -22.26 -23.37
C SER A 14 22.64 -20.79 -23.39
N GLU A 15 21.76 -19.97 -23.98
CA GLU A 15 21.96 -18.53 -24.08
C GLU A 15 22.35 -18.00 -22.69
N ALA A 16 23.52 -17.35 -22.58
CA ALA A 16 24.04 -16.88 -21.31
C ALA A 16 23.01 -15.95 -20.65
N ARG A 17 22.83 -16.07 -19.34
CA ARG A 17 21.86 -15.29 -18.57
C ARG A 17 22.55 -14.50 -17.45
N PRO A 18 22.11 -13.26 -17.16
CA PRO A 18 22.70 -12.47 -16.09
C PRO A 18 22.37 -13.05 -14.72
N ASN A 19 23.24 -12.82 -13.75
CA ASN A 19 22.80 -12.83 -12.37
C ASN A 19 22.00 -11.55 -12.08
N ILE A 20 21.05 -11.63 -11.16
CA ILE A 20 20.23 -10.48 -10.76
C ILE A 20 20.27 -10.37 -9.24
N LEU A 21 20.74 -9.22 -8.76
CA LEU A 21 20.81 -8.89 -7.33
C LEU A 21 19.86 -7.75 -7.02
N TRP A 22 18.92 -7.98 -6.10
CA TRP A 22 18.11 -6.93 -5.49
C TRP A 22 18.62 -6.63 -4.09
N ILE A 23 19.03 -5.38 -3.87
CA ILE A 23 19.34 -4.85 -2.55
C ILE A 23 18.20 -3.92 -2.17
N THR A 24 17.50 -4.27 -1.09
CA THR A 24 16.29 -3.58 -0.67
C THR A 24 16.46 -3.02 0.73
N SER A 25 15.95 -1.82 0.94
CA SER A 25 15.89 -1.17 2.25
C SER A 25 14.44 -0.94 2.68
N GLU A 26 14.20 -0.84 3.98
CA GLU A 26 12.85 -0.69 4.52
C GLU A 26 12.53 0.75 4.89
N ASP A 27 11.33 1.21 4.55
CA ASP A 27 10.79 2.50 4.98
C ASP A 27 11.65 3.72 4.55
N ASN A 28 12.10 3.80 3.28
CA ASN A 28 12.93 4.91 2.80
C ASN A 28 12.37 5.63 1.57
N GLY A 29 12.22 6.96 1.70
CA GLY A 29 12.09 7.86 0.57
C GLY A 29 13.43 8.16 -0.10
N PRO A 30 13.47 9.02 -1.13
CA PRO A 30 14.70 9.42 -1.83
C PRO A 30 15.61 10.37 -1.02
N HIS A 31 15.71 10.18 0.30
CA HIS A 31 16.55 10.95 1.22
C HIS A 31 17.99 10.43 1.19
N LEU A 32 18.62 10.53 0.02
CA LEU A 32 19.97 10.03 -0.28
C LEU A 32 20.79 11.15 -0.95
N GLY A 33 22.10 11.15 -0.76
CA GLY A 33 23.00 12.15 -1.36
C GLY A 33 22.87 12.21 -2.88
N CYS A 34 22.84 11.05 -3.54
CA CYS A 34 22.62 10.97 -4.99
C CYS A 34 21.24 11.46 -5.45
N TYR A 35 20.25 11.60 -4.58
CA TYR A 35 18.96 12.21 -4.90
C TYR A 35 18.90 13.73 -4.61
N GLY A 36 20.02 14.31 -4.16
CA GLY A 36 20.14 15.76 -3.87
C GLY A 36 19.85 16.12 -2.43
N ASP A 37 19.74 15.14 -1.52
CA ASP A 37 19.59 15.40 -0.09
C ASP A 37 20.95 15.74 0.54
N GLU A 38 21.18 17.02 0.81
CA GLU A 38 22.42 17.53 1.42
C GLU A 38 22.59 17.14 2.89
N TYR A 39 21.51 16.71 3.56
CA TYR A 39 21.56 16.24 4.95
C TYR A 39 21.91 14.74 5.04
N ALA A 40 21.81 14.00 3.94
CA ALA A 40 22.07 12.56 3.91
C ALA A 40 23.58 12.22 3.80
N THR A 41 24.02 11.20 4.53
CA THR A 41 25.37 10.61 4.39
C THR A 41 25.28 9.20 3.81
N THR A 42 25.42 9.06 2.48
CA THR A 42 25.21 7.77 1.75
C THR A 42 26.28 7.46 0.68
N PRO A 43 27.58 7.44 1.04
CA PRO A 43 28.67 7.39 0.07
C PRO A 43 28.70 6.10 -0.79
N ASN A 44 28.13 4.98 -0.33
CA ASN A 44 28.13 3.74 -1.11
C ASN A 44 27.06 3.75 -2.20
N LEU A 45 25.86 4.26 -1.88
CA LEU A 45 24.79 4.48 -2.83
C LEU A 45 25.14 5.61 -3.81
N ASP A 46 25.85 6.64 -3.37
CA ASP A 46 26.34 7.70 -4.26
C ASP A 46 27.33 7.14 -5.29
N ARG A 47 28.27 6.31 -4.85
CA ARG A 47 29.20 5.59 -5.73
C ARG A 47 28.48 4.62 -6.67
N LEU A 48 27.47 3.91 -6.17
CA LEU A 48 26.63 3.05 -7.02
C LEU A 48 25.90 3.88 -8.07
N SER A 49 25.29 5.00 -7.68
CA SER A 49 24.56 5.89 -8.59
C SER A 49 25.46 6.41 -9.71
N ALA A 50 26.72 6.76 -9.42
CA ALA A 50 27.67 7.25 -10.44
C ALA A 50 27.97 6.25 -11.57
N ARG A 51 27.68 4.96 -11.38
CA ARG A 51 27.82 3.90 -12.39
C ARG A 51 26.51 3.23 -12.79
N SER A 52 25.37 3.77 -12.34
CA SER A 52 24.04 3.20 -12.55
C SER A 52 23.13 4.19 -13.26
N LEU A 53 22.00 3.71 -13.76
CA LEU A 53 20.89 4.59 -14.09
C LEU A 53 20.06 4.84 -12.83
N ARG A 54 19.91 6.12 -12.45
CA ARG A 54 19.04 6.55 -11.35
C ARG A 54 17.66 6.87 -11.88
N TYR A 55 16.61 6.31 -11.29
CA TYR A 55 15.24 6.66 -11.65
C TYR A 55 14.76 7.80 -10.75
N ALA A 56 14.41 8.93 -11.35
CA ALA A 56 13.90 10.09 -10.63
C ALA A 56 12.50 9.88 -10.05
N ARG A 57 11.74 8.91 -10.60
CA ARG A 57 10.34 8.63 -10.26
C ARG A 57 10.08 7.12 -10.22
N ALA A 58 10.23 6.53 -9.03
CA ALA A 58 9.88 5.13 -8.76
C ALA A 58 8.88 5.01 -7.60
N TRP A 59 7.80 4.25 -7.77
CA TRP A 59 6.72 4.08 -6.78
C TRP A 59 6.55 2.62 -6.31
N SER A 60 6.30 2.45 -5.01
CA SER A 60 6.02 1.14 -4.39
C SER A 60 4.62 0.54 -4.70
N ASN A 61 3.72 1.33 -5.29
CA ASN A 61 2.27 1.10 -5.41
C ASN A 61 1.48 1.06 -4.09
N ALA A 62 2.07 0.70 -2.94
CA ALA A 62 1.43 0.80 -1.63
C ALA A 62 2.38 1.39 -0.57
N PRO A 63 1.89 2.25 0.34
CA PRO A 63 2.74 2.91 1.32
C PRO A 63 3.01 2.03 2.56
N VAL A 64 3.00 0.69 2.40
CA VAL A 64 3.18 -0.27 3.50
C VAL A 64 3.66 -1.63 2.99
N CYS A 65 4.50 -2.30 3.79
CA CYS A 65 5.25 -3.50 3.43
C CYS A 65 4.44 -4.59 2.70
N ALA A 66 3.38 -5.12 3.31
CA ALA A 66 2.78 -6.39 2.84
C ALA A 66 2.05 -6.29 1.48
N PRO A 67 1.20 -5.27 1.22
CA PRO A 67 0.62 -5.03 -0.09
C PRO A 67 1.68 -4.68 -1.14
N ALA A 68 2.67 -3.83 -0.81
CA ALA A 68 3.77 -3.46 -1.71
C ALA A 68 4.57 -4.69 -2.17
N ARG A 69 5.01 -5.51 -1.22
CA ARG A 69 5.79 -6.73 -1.46
C ARG A 69 4.98 -7.80 -2.17
N THR A 70 3.66 -7.84 -1.95
CA THR A 70 2.76 -8.70 -2.71
C THR A 70 2.71 -8.30 -4.18
N THR A 71 2.65 -7.00 -4.47
CA THR A 71 2.70 -6.52 -5.86
C THR A 71 4.04 -6.77 -6.51
N LEU A 72 5.13 -6.50 -5.78
CA LEU A 72 6.49 -6.76 -6.23
C LEU A 72 6.71 -8.22 -6.64
N ILE A 73 6.28 -9.18 -5.81
CA ILE A 73 6.55 -10.61 -6.04
C ILE A 73 5.63 -11.27 -7.08
N THR A 74 4.45 -10.70 -7.30
CA THR A 74 3.44 -11.24 -8.22
C THR A 74 3.45 -10.58 -9.60
N GLY A 75 3.91 -9.32 -9.70
CA GLY A 75 3.71 -8.49 -10.88
C GLY A 75 2.25 -8.07 -11.06
N VAL A 76 1.45 -8.08 -10.00
CA VAL A 76 0.01 -7.81 -10.02
C VAL A 76 -0.31 -6.78 -8.94
N HIS A 77 -1.15 -5.79 -9.25
CA HIS A 77 -1.62 -4.84 -8.26
C HIS A 77 -2.36 -5.57 -7.13
N ALA A 78 -1.98 -5.30 -5.88
CA ALA A 78 -2.54 -5.99 -4.72
C ALA A 78 -4.09 -5.91 -4.64
N PRO A 79 -4.76 -4.81 -5.03
CA PRO A 79 -6.22 -4.77 -5.10
C PRO A 79 -6.82 -5.76 -6.09
N SER A 80 -6.16 -6.05 -7.22
CA SER A 80 -6.60 -7.08 -8.18
C SER A 80 -6.60 -8.49 -7.58
N LEU A 81 -5.77 -8.72 -6.55
CA LEU A 81 -5.70 -9.99 -5.80
C LEU A 81 -6.63 -10.04 -4.58
N GLY A 82 -7.24 -8.91 -4.19
CA GLY A 82 -7.85 -8.77 -2.87
C GLY A 82 -6.81 -8.67 -1.72
N ALA A 83 -5.55 -8.45 -2.06
CA ALA A 83 -4.41 -8.48 -1.14
C ALA A 83 -3.97 -7.08 -0.67
N LEU A 84 -4.84 -6.07 -0.78
CA LEU A 84 -4.48 -4.66 -0.53
C LEU A 84 -4.43 -4.29 0.96
N ASN A 85 -5.15 -5.03 1.81
CA ASN A 85 -5.23 -4.79 3.25
C ASN A 85 -3.98 -5.35 3.94
N MET A 86 -3.48 -4.64 4.95
CA MET A 86 -2.29 -5.07 5.67
C MET A 86 -2.55 -6.44 6.34
N ARG A 87 -1.77 -7.46 5.93
CA ARG A 87 -1.78 -8.82 6.49
C ARG A 87 -3.08 -9.60 6.25
N SER A 88 -3.71 -9.45 5.07
CA SER A 88 -5.00 -10.09 4.74
C SER A 88 -4.98 -11.61 4.50
N LYS A 89 -3.84 -12.17 4.06
CA LYS A 89 -3.62 -13.62 3.89
C LYS A 89 -4.65 -14.28 2.94
N ILE A 90 -4.75 -13.77 1.71
CA ILE A 90 -5.66 -14.30 0.67
C ILE A 90 -5.13 -15.57 -0.02
N ASN A 91 -6.03 -16.28 -0.72
CA ASN A 91 -5.66 -17.36 -1.63
C ASN A 91 -5.29 -16.79 -3.02
N LEU A 92 -4.21 -17.28 -3.62
CA LEU A 92 -3.85 -16.94 -5.00
C LEU A 92 -4.64 -17.81 -6.00
N PRO A 93 -4.92 -17.32 -7.22
CA PRO A 93 -5.50 -18.13 -8.27
C PRO A 93 -4.72 -19.42 -8.50
N GLU A 94 -5.44 -20.51 -8.75
CA GLU A 94 -4.83 -21.80 -9.06
C GLU A 94 -3.87 -21.68 -10.25
N GLY A 95 -2.70 -22.31 -10.15
CA GLY A 95 -1.68 -22.28 -11.20
C GLY A 95 -0.91 -20.97 -11.32
N MET A 96 -1.29 -19.89 -10.62
CA MET A 96 -0.51 -18.65 -10.63
C MET A 96 0.89 -18.89 -10.06
N ARG A 97 1.91 -18.49 -10.83
CA ARG A 97 3.33 -18.60 -10.43
C ARG A 97 3.88 -17.23 -10.08
N LEU A 98 4.57 -17.15 -8.95
CA LEU A 98 5.37 -15.98 -8.60
C LEU A 98 6.62 -15.93 -9.49
N PHE A 99 7.15 -14.74 -9.77
CA PHE A 99 8.28 -14.63 -10.69
C PHE A 99 9.54 -15.43 -10.24
N PRO A 100 9.87 -15.59 -8.94
CA PRO A 100 10.98 -16.45 -8.54
C PRO A 100 10.74 -17.93 -8.84
N GLN A 101 9.49 -18.39 -8.81
CA GLN A 101 9.18 -19.77 -9.19
C GLN A 101 9.51 -20.02 -10.65
N ARG A 102 9.18 -19.06 -11.53
CA ARG A 102 9.52 -19.12 -12.96
C ARG A 102 11.03 -19.07 -13.20
N LEU A 103 11.76 -18.23 -12.47
CA LEU A 103 13.22 -18.21 -12.53
C LEU A 103 13.83 -19.57 -12.12
N ARG A 104 13.32 -20.18 -11.04
CA ARG A 104 13.76 -21.50 -10.59
C ARG A 104 13.47 -22.59 -11.62
N GLU A 105 12.27 -22.58 -12.21
CA GLU A 105 11.89 -23.46 -13.32
C GLU A 105 12.84 -23.29 -14.53
N ALA A 106 13.38 -22.09 -14.74
CA ALA A 106 14.38 -21.80 -15.76
C ALA A 106 15.83 -22.10 -15.34
N GLY A 107 16.07 -22.62 -14.13
CA GLY A 107 17.40 -23.04 -13.65
C GLY A 107 18.13 -22.04 -12.76
N TYR A 108 17.54 -20.88 -12.44
CA TYR A 108 18.13 -19.94 -11.49
C TYR A 108 18.11 -20.48 -10.06
N TYR A 109 19.18 -20.23 -9.31
CA TYR A 109 19.14 -20.29 -7.86
C TYR A 109 18.48 -19.03 -7.30
N CYS A 110 17.36 -19.19 -6.57
CA CYS A 110 16.64 -18.05 -6.01
C CYS A 110 16.77 -17.97 -4.48
N SER A 111 17.30 -16.87 -3.95
CA SER A 111 17.39 -16.65 -2.50
C SER A 111 16.77 -15.34 -2.03
N ASN A 112 16.20 -15.37 -0.82
CA ASN A 112 15.64 -14.19 -0.17
C ASN A 112 16.15 -14.08 1.27
N ARG A 113 16.81 -12.97 1.59
CA ARG A 113 17.37 -12.72 2.92
C ARG A 113 16.41 -11.92 3.78
N SER A 114 16.16 -12.40 4.99
CA SER A 114 15.46 -11.71 6.08
C SER A 114 13.93 -11.62 5.98
N LYS A 115 13.35 -10.98 4.95
CA LYS A 115 11.93 -10.59 4.95
C LYS A 115 11.21 -10.90 3.64
N GLU A 116 9.93 -11.23 3.75
CA GLU A 116 9.01 -11.45 2.62
C GLU A 116 7.73 -10.63 2.83
N ASP A 117 7.05 -10.87 3.94
CA ASP A 117 5.84 -10.16 4.39
C ASP A 117 4.65 -10.17 3.42
N TYR A 118 4.46 -11.22 2.62
CA TYR A 118 3.35 -11.29 1.66
C TYR A 118 1.95 -11.39 2.30
N ASN A 119 0.94 -10.93 1.55
CA ASN A 119 -0.48 -10.95 1.92
C ASN A 119 -1.23 -12.18 1.44
N PHE A 120 -0.54 -13.28 1.11
CA PHE A 120 -1.18 -14.50 0.63
C PHE A 120 -0.66 -15.76 1.31
N HIS A 121 -1.44 -16.84 1.21
CA HIS A 121 -0.98 -18.19 1.52
C HIS A 121 0.10 -18.61 0.52
N LYS A 122 1.30 -18.95 1.01
CA LYS A 122 2.46 -19.22 0.14
C LYS A 122 2.22 -20.45 -0.75
N PRO A 123 2.30 -20.32 -2.09
CA PRO A 123 2.12 -21.44 -3.00
C PRO A 123 3.41 -22.26 -3.15
N GLY A 124 3.45 -23.45 -2.56
CA GLY A 124 4.59 -24.37 -2.70
C GLY A 124 5.94 -23.74 -2.36
N LYS A 125 7.00 -24.13 -3.09
CA LYS A 125 8.36 -23.61 -2.91
C LYS A 125 8.60 -22.36 -3.78
N ILE A 126 8.68 -21.20 -3.15
CA ILE A 126 8.94 -19.90 -3.83
C ILE A 126 10.45 -19.69 -4.05
N TRP A 127 11.25 -19.93 -3.01
CA TRP A 127 12.70 -19.69 -2.98
C TRP A 127 13.46 -21.01 -2.77
N ASP A 128 14.68 -21.11 -3.29
CA ASP A 128 15.59 -22.19 -2.89
C ASP A 128 16.05 -22.03 -1.44
N PHE A 129 16.27 -20.79 -1.02
CA PHE A 129 16.49 -20.43 0.38
C PHE A 129 15.78 -19.12 0.73
N SER A 130 15.04 -19.12 1.85
CA SER A 130 14.48 -17.89 2.43
C SER A 130 14.74 -17.85 3.94
N GLY A 131 15.34 -16.77 4.43
CA GLY A 131 15.66 -16.60 5.84
C GLY A 131 16.87 -15.68 6.07
N GLY A 132 17.29 -15.46 7.31
CA GLY A 132 18.37 -14.51 7.64
C GLY A 132 19.74 -14.82 7.00
N LYS A 133 19.93 -16.03 6.47
CA LYS A 133 21.15 -16.50 5.79
C LYS A 133 21.03 -16.61 4.26
N GLY A 134 19.94 -16.12 3.66
CA GLY A 134 19.77 -16.18 2.21
C GLY A 134 20.89 -15.46 1.48
N HIS A 135 21.53 -16.15 0.54
CA HIS A 135 22.70 -15.64 -0.17
C HIS A 135 22.93 -16.38 -1.49
N TRP A 136 23.38 -15.67 -2.53
CA TRP A 136 23.76 -16.27 -3.82
C TRP A 136 24.91 -17.30 -3.75
N ARG A 137 25.68 -17.34 -2.65
CA ARG A 137 26.82 -18.28 -2.48
C ARG A 137 26.38 -19.72 -2.24
N GLN A 138 25.09 -19.93 -2.01
CA GLN A 138 24.49 -21.26 -1.83
C GLN A 138 24.06 -21.92 -3.16
N ARG A 139 24.32 -21.27 -4.30
CA ARG A 139 24.05 -21.81 -5.65
C ARG A 139 25.12 -22.83 -6.07
N ALA A 140 24.80 -23.63 -7.08
CA ALA A 140 25.80 -24.49 -7.73
C ALA A 140 26.78 -23.69 -8.58
N GLU A 141 27.99 -24.21 -8.81
CA GLU A 141 29.00 -23.57 -9.67
C GLU A 141 28.44 -23.32 -11.08
N GLY A 142 28.66 -22.10 -11.61
CA GLY A 142 28.15 -21.66 -12.92
C GLY A 142 26.63 -21.44 -12.99
N GLN A 143 25.86 -21.73 -11.93
CA GLN A 143 24.42 -21.50 -11.92
C GLN A 143 24.10 -20.00 -11.82
N PRO A 144 23.19 -19.45 -12.66
CA PRO A 144 22.75 -18.08 -12.52
C PRO A 144 21.91 -17.92 -11.24
N PHE A 145 21.95 -16.74 -10.61
CA PHE A 145 21.17 -16.48 -9.40
C PHE A 145 20.26 -15.27 -9.51
N PHE A 146 19.14 -15.35 -8.78
CA PHE A 146 18.36 -14.20 -8.36
C PHE A 146 18.40 -14.13 -6.84
N SER A 147 18.93 -13.05 -6.27
CA SER A 147 19.05 -12.94 -4.81
C SER A 147 18.56 -11.60 -4.30
N VAL A 148 17.80 -11.64 -3.22
CA VAL A 148 17.24 -10.44 -2.55
C VAL A 148 17.86 -10.28 -1.17
N PHE A 149 18.45 -9.12 -0.91
CA PHE A 149 18.96 -8.71 0.39
C PHE A 149 18.02 -7.64 0.95
N ASN A 150 17.32 -7.93 2.04
CA ASN A 150 16.44 -6.96 2.72
C ASN A 150 17.10 -6.42 3.99
N PHE A 151 17.29 -5.10 4.05
CA PHE A 151 17.80 -4.38 5.21
C PHE A 151 16.68 -3.67 5.97
N THR A 152 16.53 -4.01 7.25
CA THR A 152 15.47 -3.51 8.13
C THR A 152 15.94 -2.44 9.11
N ILE A 153 17.18 -1.94 8.96
CA ILE A 153 17.80 -1.03 9.91
C ILE A 153 17.18 0.38 9.90
N SER A 154 16.55 0.76 8.78
CA SER A 154 15.82 2.03 8.61
C SER A 154 14.30 1.93 8.85
N HIS A 155 13.78 0.75 9.19
CA HIS A 155 12.35 0.56 9.49
C HIS A 155 11.86 1.46 10.64
N GLU A 156 10.59 1.89 10.63
CA GLU A 156 10.01 2.86 11.58
C GLU A 156 10.26 2.53 13.06
N SER A 157 10.39 1.25 13.40
CA SER A 157 10.74 0.80 14.76
C SER A 157 12.12 1.24 15.21
N ARG A 158 13.08 1.36 14.28
CA ARG A 158 14.45 1.80 14.54
C ARG A 158 14.57 3.31 14.68
N ILE A 159 13.67 4.07 14.05
CA ILE A 159 13.60 5.54 14.16
C ILE A 159 13.18 5.96 15.58
N ARG A 160 12.30 5.19 16.21
CA ARG A 160 11.76 5.45 17.56
C ARG A 160 12.47 4.70 18.70
N THR A 161 13.51 3.93 18.40
CA THR A 161 14.27 3.21 19.44
C THR A 161 15.21 4.16 20.17
N ARG A 162 15.27 4.05 21.50
CA ARG A 162 16.14 4.83 22.38
C ARG A 162 16.88 3.89 23.36
N PRO A 163 18.07 4.26 23.88
CA PRO A 163 18.86 5.43 23.49
C PRO A 163 19.37 5.33 22.06
N HIS A 164 19.69 6.48 21.45
CA HIS A 164 20.30 6.58 20.12
C HIS A 164 21.41 7.61 20.18
N GLU A 165 22.57 7.26 19.62
CA GLU A 165 23.70 8.17 19.50
C GLU A 165 23.57 8.91 18.17
N ALA A 166 23.27 10.21 18.25
CA ALA A 166 23.03 11.03 17.07
C ALA A 166 24.34 11.26 16.29
N VAL A 167 24.30 11.05 14.98
CA VAL A 167 25.42 11.39 14.07
C VAL A 167 25.12 12.71 13.36
N HIS A 168 23.91 12.85 12.80
CA HIS A 168 23.47 14.13 12.23
C HIS A 168 22.87 15.05 13.31
N ASP A 169 23.09 16.37 13.20
CA ASP A 169 22.56 17.37 14.16
C ASP A 169 21.06 17.61 13.96
N PRO A 170 20.20 17.22 14.93
CA PRO A 170 18.74 17.41 14.83
C PRO A 170 18.30 18.86 14.62
N LYS A 171 19.12 19.85 15.01
CA LYS A 171 18.78 21.27 14.83
C LYS A 171 18.77 21.71 13.36
N THR A 172 19.45 20.96 12.49
CA THR A 172 19.63 21.32 11.07
C THR A 172 18.83 20.46 10.11
N VAL A 173 18.16 19.41 10.61
CA VAL A 173 17.37 18.51 9.77
C VAL A 173 16.23 19.27 9.07
N PRO A 174 16.02 19.06 7.75
CA PRO A 174 14.84 19.56 7.06
C PRO A 174 13.59 18.83 7.56
N LEU A 175 12.51 19.58 7.76
CA LEU A 175 11.21 19.05 8.19
C LEU A 175 10.16 19.33 7.12
N PRO A 176 9.31 18.34 6.77
CA PRO A 176 8.15 18.60 5.93
C PRO A 176 7.20 19.60 6.60
N ALA A 177 6.58 20.48 5.81
CA ALA A 177 5.73 21.57 6.27
C ALA A 177 4.55 21.12 7.16
N TYR A 178 4.08 19.87 6.99
CA TYR A 178 2.98 19.30 7.77
C TYR A 178 3.39 18.83 9.17
N HIS A 179 4.67 18.68 9.48
CA HIS A 179 5.11 18.30 10.82
C HIS A 179 5.40 19.54 11.68
N PRO A 180 5.04 19.53 12.99
CA PRO A 180 5.41 20.59 13.90
C PRO A 180 6.91 20.59 14.20
N ASP A 181 7.50 21.76 14.28
CA ASP A 181 8.90 21.94 14.64
C ASP A 181 9.08 21.81 16.16
N THR A 182 9.30 20.58 16.64
CA THR A 182 9.61 20.28 18.04
C THR A 182 10.92 19.48 18.16
N PRO A 183 11.57 19.47 19.34
CA PRO A 183 12.76 18.66 19.56
C PRO A 183 12.56 17.17 19.26
N GLU A 184 11.40 16.61 19.60
CA GLU A 184 11.07 15.20 19.35
C GLU A 184 10.95 14.90 17.86
N VAL A 185 10.29 15.79 17.10
CA VAL A 185 10.15 15.64 15.65
C VAL A 185 11.51 15.74 14.96
N ARG A 186 12.31 16.75 15.31
CA ARG A 186 13.68 16.91 14.81
C ARG A 186 14.56 15.71 15.13
N GLN A 187 14.45 15.18 16.34
CA GLN A 187 15.22 14.01 16.75
C GLN A 187 14.85 12.77 15.93
N ASP A 188 13.56 12.48 15.72
CA ASP A 188 13.13 11.34 14.92
C ASP A 188 13.59 11.48 13.45
N TRP A 189 13.48 12.67 12.84
CA TRP A 189 13.97 12.90 11.48
C TRP A 189 15.50 12.78 11.36
N ALA A 190 16.27 13.27 12.33
CA ALA A 190 17.72 13.11 12.32
C ALA A 190 18.13 11.64 12.51
N GLN A 191 17.48 10.94 13.45
CA GLN A 191 17.71 9.51 13.66
C GLN A 191 17.33 8.68 12.44
N TYR A 192 16.29 9.07 11.68
CA TYR A 192 15.97 8.44 10.40
C TYR A 192 17.15 8.51 9.42
N HIS A 193 17.82 9.66 9.29
CA HIS A 193 19.01 9.82 8.45
C HIS A 193 20.22 9.03 8.97
N ASP A 194 20.42 8.98 10.30
CA ASP A 194 21.45 8.11 10.89
C ASP A 194 21.23 6.64 10.50
N LYS A 195 19.98 6.17 10.51
CA LYS A 195 19.63 4.81 10.08
C LYS A 195 19.76 4.59 8.57
N ILE A 196 19.57 5.62 7.76
CA ILE A 196 19.91 5.58 6.32
C ILE A 196 21.41 5.40 6.14
N SER A 197 22.27 6.11 6.89
CA SER A 197 23.73 5.94 6.81
C SER A 197 24.19 4.54 7.24
N GLU A 198 23.58 3.98 8.30
CA GLU A 198 23.81 2.58 8.69
C GLU A 198 23.39 1.60 7.59
N MET A 199 22.25 1.87 6.93
CA MET A 199 21.76 1.08 5.80
C MET A 199 22.70 1.16 4.60
N ASP A 200 23.20 2.35 4.25
CA ASP A 200 24.16 2.57 3.17
C ASP A 200 25.45 1.74 3.36
N ALA A 201 25.96 1.67 4.60
CA ALA A 201 27.11 0.84 4.93
C ALA A 201 26.82 -0.66 4.71
N GLN A 202 25.60 -1.12 5.02
CA GLN A 202 25.18 -2.51 4.75
C GLN A 202 25.07 -2.80 3.25
N VAL A 203 24.57 -1.84 2.46
CA VAL A 203 24.57 -1.92 0.99
C VAL A 203 26.01 -2.04 0.47
N GLY A 204 26.91 -1.16 0.92
CA GLY A 204 28.33 -1.22 0.58
C GLY A 204 28.96 -2.57 0.87
N GLY A 205 28.64 -3.18 2.01
CA GLY A 205 29.12 -4.52 2.39
C GLY A 205 28.63 -5.64 1.47
N VAL A 206 27.42 -5.54 0.89
CA VAL A 206 26.91 -6.52 -0.09
C VAL A 206 27.58 -6.32 -1.45
N LEU A 207 27.74 -5.06 -1.90
CA LEU A 207 28.43 -4.75 -3.15
C LEU A 207 29.89 -5.22 -3.11
N ALA A 208 30.60 -5.00 -2.00
CA ALA A 208 31.97 -5.48 -1.81
C ALA A 208 32.07 -7.02 -1.85
N GLN A 209 31.07 -7.74 -1.33
CA GLN A 209 31.01 -9.20 -1.43
C GLN A 209 30.81 -9.67 -2.87
N LEU A 210 29.98 -8.98 -3.65
CA LEU A 210 29.76 -9.29 -5.06
C LEU A 210 31.06 -9.12 -5.88
N GLU A 211 31.79 -8.03 -5.62
CA GLU A 211 33.11 -7.76 -6.22
C GLU A 211 34.16 -8.80 -5.79
N ALA A 212 34.25 -9.12 -4.49
CA ALA A 212 35.18 -10.12 -3.96
C ALA A 212 34.91 -11.54 -4.49
N ASP A 213 33.65 -11.86 -4.80
CA ASP A 213 33.26 -13.13 -5.41
C ASP A 213 33.52 -13.17 -6.93
N GLY A 214 34.01 -12.08 -7.53
CA GLY A 214 34.25 -11.98 -8.98
C GLY A 214 32.97 -11.96 -9.82
N LEU A 215 31.84 -11.54 -9.25
CA LEU A 215 30.52 -11.62 -9.89
C LEU A 215 30.01 -10.27 -10.41
N ALA A 216 30.75 -9.18 -10.17
CA ALA A 216 30.32 -7.82 -10.53
C ALA A 216 30.03 -7.66 -12.03
N ASP A 217 30.92 -8.14 -12.90
CA ASP A 217 30.78 -8.01 -14.36
C ASP A 217 29.67 -8.89 -14.95
N ASP A 218 29.09 -9.79 -14.14
CA ASP A 218 28.05 -10.74 -14.56
C ASP A 218 26.72 -10.57 -13.82
N THR A 219 26.56 -9.47 -13.07
CA THR A 219 25.38 -9.24 -12.22
C THR A 219 24.75 -7.88 -12.50
N ILE A 220 23.46 -7.89 -12.86
CA ILE A 220 22.64 -6.67 -12.87
C ILE A 220 22.20 -6.39 -11.44
N VAL A 221 22.50 -5.19 -10.93
CA VAL A 221 22.23 -4.81 -9.54
C VAL A 221 21.13 -3.78 -9.48
N PHE A 222 20.10 -4.06 -8.68
CA PHE A 222 19.05 -3.13 -8.32
C PHE A 222 19.23 -2.71 -6.86
N TYR A 223 19.13 -1.42 -6.59
CA TYR A 223 18.86 -0.90 -5.25
C TYR A 223 17.51 -0.18 -5.25
N PHE A 224 16.66 -0.44 -4.26
CA PHE A 224 15.44 0.34 -4.00
C PHE A 224 14.93 0.19 -2.57
N SER A 225 13.99 1.02 -2.14
CA SER A 225 13.27 0.82 -0.86
C SER A 225 11.88 0.23 -1.07
N ASP A 226 11.34 -0.52 -0.10
CA ASP A 226 10.04 -1.19 -0.23
C ASP A 226 8.83 -0.25 -0.21
N HIS A 227 8.95 0.93 0.40
CA HIS A 227 8.06 2.09 0.26
C HIS A 227 8.73 3.33 0.87
N GLY A 228 8.06 4.48 0.86
CA GLY A 228 8.57 5.74 1.40
C GLY A 228 8.85 5.72 2.91
N SER A 229 9.29 6.87 3.44
CA SER A 229 9.78 7.02 4.82
C SER A 229 8.85 6.44 5.89
N GLY A 230 9.44 5.82 6.91
CA GLY A 230 8.75 5.31 8.10
C GLY A 230 8.11 6.36 9.00
N MET A 231 8.31 7.65 8.68
CA MET A 231 7.74 8.78 9.41
C MET A 231 6.20 8.85 9.27
N PRO A 232 5.50 9.43 10.26
CA PRO A 232 4.05 9.63 10.19
C PRO A 232 3.65 10.44 8.96
N ARG A 233 2.43 10.21 8.45
CA ARG A 233 1.90 10.69 7.16
C ARG A 233 2.61 10.14 5.91
N SER A 234 3.88 9.78 5.94
CA SER A 234 4.54 9.08 4.84
C SER A 234 4.10 7.62 4.79
N LYS A 235 4.61 6.78 5.69
CA LYS A 235 4.20 5.37 5.77
C LYS A 235 2.71 5.27 6.07
N ARG A 236 2.01 4.42 5.33
CA ARG A 236 0.56 4.14 5.33
C ARG A 236 -0.32 5.11 4.53
N TRP A 237 0.17 6.23 4.01
CA TRP A 237 -0.64 7.10 3.14
C TRP A 237 -0.09 7.15 1.70
N PRO A 238 -0.94 7.05 0.68
CA PRO A 238 -0.51 6.94 -0.71
C PRO A 238 -0.19 8.30 -1.34
N TYR A 239 0.39 9.22 -0.55
CA TYR A 239 1.03 10.44 -1.01
C TYR A 239 2.39 10.13 -1.65
N ASN A 240 2.98 11.10 -2.35
CA ASN A 240 4.31 10.96 -2.90
C ASN A 240 5.35 10.62 -1.81
N SER A 241 5.23 11.21 -0.61
CA SER A 241 6.14 10.92 0.51
C SER A 241 6.08 9.46 1.02
N GLY A 242 4.94 8.77 0.82
CA GLY A 242 4.74 7.37 1.21
C GLY A 242 5.01 6.36 0.08
N LEU A 243 4.95 6.80 -1.19
CA LEU A 243 5.07 5.92 -2.35
C LEU A 243 6.40 6.06 -3.09
N HIS A 244 7.01 7.26 -3.11
CA HIS A 244 8.25 7.53 -3.82
C HIS A 244 9.43 6.87 -3.12
N VAL A 245 10.12 6.00 -3.84
CA VAL A 245 11.28 5.26 -3.37
C VAL A 245 12.49 5.60 -4.23
N PRO A 246 13.72 5.56 -3.67
CA PRO A 246 14.92 5.60 -4.49
C PRO A 246 14.99 4.32 -5.32
N MET A 247 15.49 4.41 -6.55
CA MET A 247 15.79 3.27 -7.39
C MET A 247 17.02 3.51 -8.26
N LEU A 248 18.03 2.65 -8.10
CA LEU A 248 19.25 2.61 -8.89
C LEU A 248 19.33 1.25 -9.60
N VAL A 249 19.68 1.25 -10.89
CA VAL A 249 19.91 0.00 -11.64
C VAL A 249 21.23 0.07 -12.38
N HIS A 250 22.15 -0.82 -12.00
CA HIS A 250 23.45 -0.98 -12.63
C HIS A 250 23.42 -2.14 -13.62
N PHE A 251 23.76 -1.86 -14.88
CA PHE A 251 24.05 -2.86 -15.89
C PHE A 251 25.56 -2.88 -16.13
N PRO A 252 26.25 -4.02 -15.89
CA PRO A 252 27.66 -4.16 -16.27
C PRO A 252 27.78 -4.27 -17.80
N GLU A 253 28.97 -4.00 -18.33
CA GLU A 253 29.25 -3.95 -19.78
C GLU A 253 28.76 -5.21 -20.52
N ARG A 254 28.98 -6.39 -19.92
CA ARG A 254 28.52 -7.68 -20.47
C ARG A 254 27.02 -7.72 -20.75
N TRP A 255 26.23 -7.03 -19.95
CA TRP A 255 24.76 -7.00 -20.01
C TRP A 255 24.20 -5.65 -20.48
N ALA A 256 25.04 -4.75 -21.03
CA ALA A 256 24.62 -3.45 -21.52
C ALA A 256 23.53 -3.53 -22.60
N HIS A 257 23.53 -4.59 -23.41
CA HIS A 257 22.50 -4.85 -24.43
C HIS A 257 21.10 -5.18 -23.85
N LEU A 258 20.99 -5.49 -22.55
CA LEU A 258 19.72 -5.67 -21.84
C LEU A 258 19.26 -4.41 -21.13
N ALA A 259 20.09 -3.37 -21.08
CA ALA A 259 19.76 -2.11 -20.43
C ALA A 259 18.58 -1.42 -21.13
N PRO A 260 17.80 -0.57 -20.42
CA PRO A 260 16.75 0.20 -21.04
C PRO A 260 17.29 1.12 -22.14
N GLU A 261 16.43 1.49 -23.09
CA GLU A 261 16.76 2.47 -24.11
C GLU A 261 17.21 3.80 -23.46
N GLY A 262 18.30 4.37 -23.97
CA GLY A 262 18.89 5.59 -23.41
C GLY A 262 19.63 5.38 -22.08
N TYR A 263 20.01 4.14 -21.73
CA TYR A 263 20.86 3.88 -20.57
C TYR A 263 22.19 4.64 -20.67
N GLU A 264 22.48 5.41 -19.63
CA GLU A 264 23.75 6.11 -19.43
C GLU A 264 24.20 5.84 -17.99
N ALA A 265 25.44 5.37 -17.81
CA ALA A 265 26.01 5.17 -16.48
C ALA A 265 26.18 6.53 -15.78
N GLY A 266 25.65 6.67 -14.57
CA GLY A 266 25.58 7.96 -13.88
C GLY A 266 24.40 8.84 -14.32
N GLY A 267 23.64 8.40 -15.33
CA GLY A 267 22.50 9.12 -15.88
C GLY A 267 21.26 9.06 -14.99
N VAL A 268 20.28 9.90 -15.33
CA VAL A 268 18.98 9.99 -14.64
C VAL A 268 17.86 9.73 -15.65
N SER A 269 16.95 8.82 -15.30
CA SER A 269 15.75 8.55 -16.08
C SER A 269 14.51 9.16 -15.42
N ASN A 270 13.71 9.87 -16.22
CA ASN A 270 12.39 10.35 -15.83
C ASN A 270 11.27 9.35 -16.18
N ARG A 271 11.63 8.14 -16.64
CA ARG A 271 10.65 7.08 -16.85
C ARG A 271 9.92 6.82 -15.52
N LEU A 272 8.59 6.83 -15.58
CA LEU A 272 7.74 6.41 -14.49
C LEU A 272 7.89 4.90 -14.26
N VAL A 273 8.25 4.52 -13.04
CA VAL A 273 8.43 3.11 -12.65
C VAL A 273 7.58 2.79 -11.42
N SER A 274 6.89 1.66 -11.45
CA SER A 274 6.14 1.13 -10.33
C SER A 274 6.62 -0.28 -9.95
N PHE A 275 6.38 -0.71 -8.71
CA PHE A 275 6.73 -2.06 -8.26
C PHE A 275 6.10 -3.18 -9.07
N VAL A 276 4.90 -2.95 -9.60
CA VAL A 276 4.24 -3.91 -10.50
C VAL A 276 5.11 -4.24 -11.73
N ASP A 277 6.00 -3.33 -12.14
CA ASP A 277 6.88 -3.45 -13.31
C ASP A 277 8.12 -4.32 -13.05
N LEU A 278 8.49 -4.56 -11.78
CA LEU A 278 9.77 -5.19 -11.46
C LEU A 278 9.77 -6.70 -11.72
N ALA A 279 8.67 -7.40 -11.45
CA ALA A 279 8.52 -8.81 -11.81
C ALA A 279 8.62 -9.06 -13.33
N PRO A 280 7.85 -8.39 -14.20
CA PRO A 280 8.01 -8.54 -15.65
C PRO A 280 9.39 -8.09 -16.15
N THR A 281 9.99 -7.06 -15.54
CA THR A 281 11.37 -6.65 -15.86
C THR A 281 12.37 -7.79 -15.60
N VAL A 282 12.30 -8.45 -14.44
CA VAL A 282 13.20 -9.57 -14.13
C VAL A 282 13.01 -10.75 -15.09
N LEU A 283 11.76 -11.08 -15.45
CA LEU A 283 11.51 -12.13 -16.44
C LEU A 283 12.07 -11.76 -17.82
N SER A 284 11.88 -10.50 -18.24
CA SER A 284 12.43 -9.96 -19.49
C SER A 284 13.97 -10.02 -19.54
N LEU A 285 14.64 -9.65 -18.44
CA LEU A 285 16.10 -9.74 -18.30
C LEU A 285 16.62 -11.17 -18.34
N ALA A 286 15.85 -12.11 -17.78
CA ALA A 286 16.16 -13.53 -17.80
C ALA A 286 15.82 -14.23 -19.15
N GLY A 287 15.25 -13.50 -20.11
CA GLY A 287 14.80 -14.05 -21.40
C GLY A 287 13.58 -14.97 -21.28
N LEU A 288 12.77 -14.82 -20.23
CA LEU A 288 11.57 -15.61 -19.98
C LEU A 288 10.31 -14.87 -20.42
N SER A 289 9.29 -15.59 -20.89
CA SER A 289 8.02 -14.98 -21.25
C SER A 289 7.32 -14.35 -20.05
N ILE A 290 6.79 -13.14 -20.24
CA ILE A 290 5.96 -12.46 -19.26
C ILE A 290 4.52 -13.02 -19.37
N PRO A 291 3.95 -13.55 -18.27
CA PRO A 291 2.59 -14.08 -18.29
C PRO A 291 1.52 -12.97 -18.39
N ASP A 292 0.45 -13.23 -19.11
CA ASP A 292 -0.66 -12.29 -19.34
C ASP A 292 -1.36 -11.78 -18.05
N TYR A 293 -1.23 -12.50 -16.93
CA TYR A 293 -1.82 -12.06 -15.67
C TYR A 293 -1.01 -10.95 -14.97
N MET A 294 0.25 -10.73 -15.36
CA MET A 294 1.08 -9.65 -14.83
C MET A 294 0.63 -8.31 -15.44
N GLN A 295 0.54 -7.29 -14.61
CA GLN A 295 -0.06 -6.00 -14.93
C GLN A 295 0.99 -4.88 -15.09
N GLY A 296 2.27 -5.21 -14.93
CA GLY A 296 3.37 -4.25 -15.02
C GLY A 296 4.02 -4.18 -16.39
N ALA A 297 4.69 -3.06 -16.63
CA ALA A 297 5.36 -2.71 -17.87
C ALA A 297 6.87 -2.94 -17.72
N ALA A 298 7.42 -3.97 -18.38
CA ALA A 298 8.85 -4.29 -18.27
C ALA A 298 9.70 -3.08 -18.67
N ILE A 299 10.69 -2.74 -17.84
CA ILE A 299 11.52 -1.53 -17.97
C ILE A 299 12.73 -1.79 -18.87
N ALA A 300 13.23 -3.03 -18.86
CA ALA A 300 14.49 -3.43 -19.50
C ALA A 300 14.39 -4.88 -20.03
N GLY A 301 15.42 -5.32 -20.76
CA GLY A 301 15.47 -6.62 -21.42
C GLY A 301 14.67 -6.72 -22.72
N LYS A 302 14.59 -7.93 -23.29
CA LYS A 302 14.04 -8.18 -24.63
C LYS A 302 12.55 -7.84 -24.79
N GLN A 303 11.80 -7.75 -23.69
CA GLN A 303 10.37 -7.43 -23.65
C GLN A 303 10.11 -6.06 -23.00
N ALA A 304 11.10 -5.15 -23.00
CA ALA A 304 10.91 -3.78 -22.52
C ALA A 304 9.77 -3.08 -23.28
N THR A 305 9.05 -2.22 -22.55
CA THR A 305 7.87 -1.50 -23.04
C THR A 305 8.10 0.01 -22.97
N PRO A 306 7.34 0.83 -23.73
CA PRO A 306 7.34 2.28 -23.54
C PRO A 306 7.02 2.70 -22.10
N ALA A 307 7.39 3.93 -21.73
CA ALA A 307 7.11 4.44 -20.39
C ALA A 307 5.58 4.54 -20.17
N PRO A 308 5.05 4.09 -19.01
CA PRO A 308 3.66 4.32 -18.69
C PRO A 308 3.41 5.83 -18.49
N ALA A 309 2.23 6.30 -18.88
CA ALA A 309 1.83 7.69 -18.71
C ALA A 309 1.53 8.05 -17.24
N PHE A 310 1.22 7.04 -16.43
CA PHE A 310 0.80 7.22 -15.04
C PHE A 310 1.41 6.15 -14.12
N MET A 311 1.64 6.50 -12.85
CA MET A 311 1.85 5.54 -11.76
C MET A 311 0.65 5.57 -10.83
N HIS A 312 0.29 4.42 -10.28
CA HIS A 312 -0.89 4.26 -9.43
C HIS A 312 -0.52 3.78 -8.04
N GLY A 313 -1.08 4.43 -7.02
CA GLY A 313 -0.96 4.07 -5.62
C GLY A 313 -2.29 3.66 -5.01
N TYR A 314 -2.24 2.81 -3.98
CA TYR A 314 -3.45 2.36 -3.27
C TYR A 314 -3.21 2.15 -1.77
N ARG A 315 -4.30 2.31 -1.04
CA ARG A 315 -4.42 2.00 0.38
C ARG A 315 -5.80 1.40 0.66
N GLY A 316 -5.82 0.42 1.57
CA GLY A 316 -7.03 0.00 2.28
C GLY A 316 -6.83 0.03 3.79
N ARG A 317 -7.14 -1.09 4.45
CA ARG A 317 -6.90 -1.26 5.88
C ARG A 317 -5.41 -1.29 6.20
N MET A 318 -5.02 -0.41 7.12
CA MET A 318 -3.68 -0.29 7.69
C MET A 318 -3.73 -0.79 9.13
N ASP A 319 -3.21 -2.00 9.35
CA ASP A 319 -3.38 -2.74 10.60
C ASP A 319 -4.84 -2.74 11.08
N GLU A 320 -5.19 -2.21 12.24
CA GLU A 320 -6.57 -2.20 12.72
C GLU A 320 -7.48 -1.09 12.12
N ARG A 321 -7.01 -0.28 11.16
CA ARG A 321 -7.75 0.90 10.66
C ARG A 321 -8.12 0.83 9.19
N TYR A 322 -9.43 0.79 8.92
CA TYR A 322 -9.97 0.86 7.58
C TYR A 322 -9.87 2.27 6.99
N ASP A 323 -9.53 2.31 5.72
CA ASP A 323 -9.67 3.46 4.82
C ASP A 323 -9.77 2.90 3.40
N LEU A 324 -10.08 3.74 2.42
CA LEU A 324 -9.97 3.38 1.01
C LEU A 324 -9.53 4.60 0.21
N VAL A 325 -8.29 4.56 -0.26
CA VAL A 325 -7.65 5.69 -0.95
C VAL A 325 -6.95 5.20 -2.22
N ARG A 326 -7.09 5.95 -3.30
CA ARG A 326 -6.38 5.73 -4.57
C ARG A 326 -5.61 6.99 -4.95
N SER A 327 -4.40 6.82 -5.46
CA SER A 327 -3.61 7.91 -6.00
C SER A 327 -3.10 7.60 -7.39
N VAL A 328 -2.87 8.65 -8.17
CA VAL A 328 -2.29 8.56 -9.50
C VAL A 328 -1.42 9.78 -9.76
N THR A 329 -0.28 9.58 -10.41
CA THR A 329 0.61 10.67 -10.81
C THR A 329 1.09 10.50 -12.25
N ASP A 330 1.28 11.62 -12.94
CA ASP A 330 1.99 11.70 -14.22
C ASP A 330 3.48 12.09 -14.06
N GLY A 331 3.99 12.12 -12.82
CA GLY A 331 5.34 12.51 -12.47
C GLY A 331 5.50 13.99 -12.08
N ARG A 332 4.50 14.84 -12.35
CA ARG A 332 4.43 16.22 -11.84
C ARG A 332 3.25 16.39 -10.90
N PHE A 333 2.06 16.06 -11.35
CA PHE A 333 0.85 16.20 -10.55
C PHE A 333 0.50 14.87 -9.90
N ILE A 334 -0.02 14.90 -8.67
CA ILE A 334 -0.60 13.74 -8.01
C ILE A 334 -2.06 14.05 -7.68
N PHE A 335 -2.95 13.17 -8.11
CA PHE A 335 -4.36 13.17 -7.73
C PHE A 335 -4.59 12.06 -6.71
N ILE A 336 -5.35 12.37 -5.65
CA ILE A 336 -5.73 11.43 -4.62
C ILE A 336 -7.24 11.49 -4.43
N ARG A 337 -7.88 10.32 -4.39
CA ARG A 337 -9.30 10.17 -4.12
C ARG A 337 -9.52 9.42 -2.81
N ASN A 338 -10.21 10.08 -1.88
CA ASN A 338 -10.62 9.52 -0.60
C ASN A 338 -12.05 9.00 -0.70
N TYR A 339 -12.22 7.68 -0.62
CA TYR A 339 -13.56 7.08 -0.66
C TYR A 339 -14.23 7.05 0.73
N MET A 340 -13.48 7.35 1.78
CA MET A 340 -14.01 7.50 3.15
C MET A 340 -13.67 8.90 3.72
N PRO A 341 -14.21 9.99 3.14
CA PRO A 341 -13.89 11.36 3.55
C PRO A 341 -14.38 11.72 4.96
N HIS A 342 -15.42 11.03 5.44
CA HIS A 342 -15.96 11.16 6.80
C HIS A 342 -15.01 10.65 7.90
N ARG A 343 -13.95 9.91 7.55
CA ARG A 343 -12.91 9.47 8.49
C ARG A 343 -11.76 10.46 8.46
N ILE A 344 -11.19 10.79 9.62
CA ILE A 344 -9.97 11.59 9.70
C ILE A 344 -8.77 10.93 9.02
N TYR A 345 -7.75 11.69 8.63
CA TYR A 345 -6.50 11.12 8.10
C TYR A 345 -5.79 10.25 9.16
N GLY A 346 -5.40 10.87 10.27
CA GLY A 346 -4.60 10.29 11.35
C GLY A 346 -5.44 9.51 12.37
N GLN A 347 -6.13 8.47 11.91
CA GLN A 347 -6.81 7.54 12.83
C GLN A 347 -5.80 6.94 13.83
N TYR A 348 -6.25 6.65 15.06
CA TYR A 348 -5.37 6.06 16.07
C TYR A 348 -4.98 4.63 15.68
N LEU A 349 -3.75 4.44 15.19
CA LEU A 349 -3.17 3.13 14.90
C LEU A 349 -2.04 2.89 15.90
N ASP A 350 -2.14 1.83 16.71
CA ASP A 350 -1.27 1.64 17.87
C ASP A 350 0.22 1.73 17.50
N TYR A 351 0.64 0.97 16.48
CA TYR A 351 2.03 0.93 16.04
C TYR A 351 2.58 2.30 15.60
N MET A 352 1.75 3.13 14.94
CA MET A 352 2.11 4.50 14.55
C MET A 352 2.24 5.41 15.76
N PHE A 353 1.38 5.24 16.77
CA PHE A 353 1.42 6.01 18.03
C PHE A 353 2.57 5.61 18.96
N GLN A 354 3.30 4.54 18.64
CA GLN A 354 4.55 4.24 19.32
C GLN A 354 5.69 5.20 18.91
N THR A 355 5.56 5.94 17.82
CA THR A 355 6.54 6.96 17.38
C THR A 355 6.36 8.28 18.16
N PRO A 356 7.42 8.85 18.76
CA PRO A 356 7.36 10.14 19.48
C PRO A 356 6.77 11.28 18.65
N THR A 357 7.19 11.43 17.39
CA THR A 357 6.64 12.41 16.44
C THR A 357 5.11 12.36 16.37
N THR A 358 4.51 11.17 16.22
CA THR A 358 3.05 11.00 16.17
C THR A 358 2.39 11.52 17.44
N ARG A 359 2.95 11.19 18.61
CA ARG A 359 2.36 11.55 19.92
C ARG A 359 2.39 13.05 20.16
N ILE A 360 3.57 13.68 20.00
CA ILE A 360 3.69 15.13 20.22
C ILE A 360 2.86 15.91 19.20
N TRP A 361 2.80 15.44 17.95
CA TRP A 361 1.98 16.06 16.93
C TRP A 361 0.49 16.01 17.29
N LYS A 362 0.00 14.86 17.76
CA LYS A 362 -1.39 14.73 18.22
C LYS A 362 -1.67 15.56 19.48
N GLU A 363 -0.76 15.57 20.44
CA GLU A 363 -0.88 16.35 21.69
C GLU A 363 -0.98 17.85 21.41
N LEU A 364 -0.17 18.37 20.49
CA LEU A 364 -0.23 19.78 20.09
C LEU A 364 -1.52 20.12 19.36
N TYR A 365 -2.04 19.21 18.52
CA TYR A 365 -3.35 19.38 17.89
C TYR A 365 -4.46 19.47 18.93
N ASP A 366 -4.50 18.54 19.89
CA ASP A 366 -5.53 18.50 20.94
C ASP A 366 -5.51 19.72 21.87
N ARG A 367 -4.35 20.37 22.00
CA ARG A 367 -4.20 21.63 22.76
C ARG A 367 -4.43 22.89 21.93
N GLY A 368 -4.81 22.76 20.66
CA GLY A 368 -5.01 23.90 19.75
C GLY A 368 -3.73 24.70 19.50
N LYS A 369 -2.57 24.04 19.49
CA LYS A 369 -1.24 24.68 19.34
C LYS A 369 -0.67 24.59 17.93
N LEU A 370 -1.36 23.92 17.01
CA LEU A 370 -0.97 23.81 15.60
C LEU A 370 -1.72 24.83 14.74
N GLN A 371 -1.16 25.10 13.57
CA GLN A 371 -1.79 25.88 12.50
C GLN A 371 -1.72 25.07 11.20
N PRO A 372 -2.61 25.32 10.22
CA PRO A 372 -2.46 24.76 8.88
C PRO A 372 -1.04 25.02 8.31
N PRO A 373 -0.42 24.02 7.65
CA PRO A 373 -0.98 22.72 7.27
C PRO A 373 -0.83 21.61 8.34
N GLN A 374 -0.26 21.89 9.50
CA GLN A 374 0.04 20.88 10.53
C GLN A 374 -1.22 20.29 11.18
N THR A 375 -2.38 20.95 11.05
CA THR A 375 -3.65 20.44 11.59
C THR A 375 -4.29 19.38 10.70
N TYR A 376 -4.06 19.45 9.37
CA TYR A 376 -4.81 18.67 8.38
C TYR A 376 -4.79 17.16 8.65
N PHE A 377 -3.66 16.60 9.09
CA PHE A 377 -3.55 15.17 9.37
C PHE A 377 -4.46 14.67 10.50
N TRP A 378 -5.00 15.56 11.34
CA TRP A 378 -5.91 15.21 12.43
C TRP A 378 -7.37 15.58 12.14
N GLU A 379 -7.64 16.08 10.93
CA GLU A 379 -8.96 16.49 10.44
C GLU A 379 -9.54 15.45 9.46
N THR A 380 -10.81 15.61 9.10
CA THR A 380 -11.49 14.84 8.04
C THR A 380 -10.92 15.16 6.67
N LYS A 381 -11.00 14.20 5.74
CA LYS A 381 -10.37 14.31 4.43
C LYS A 381 -11.31 14.97 3.40
N PRO A 382 -10.84 15.88 2.54
CA PRO A 382 -11.53 16.19 1.30
C PRO A 382 -11.72 14.93 0.43
N PRO A 383 -12.85 14.81 -0.30
CA PRO A 383 -13.06 13.75 -1.29
C PRO A 383 -11.96 13.64 -2.36
N LEU A 384 -11.48 14.80 -2.81
CA LEU A 384 -10.51 14.92 -3.90
C LEU A 384 -9.35 15.80 -3.47
N GLU A 385 -8.15 15.35 -3.80
CA GLU A 385 -6.92 16.11 -3.61
C GLU A 385 -6.12 16.14 -4.92
N LEU A 386 -5.50 17.28 -5.22
CA LEU A 386 -4.59 17.46 -6.36
C LEU A 386 -3.42 18.31 -5.91
N TYR A 387 -2.19 17.85 -6.15
CA TYR A 387 -0.98 18.58 -5.80
C TYR A 387 -0.01 18.68 -6.98
N ASP A 388 0.70 19.80 -7.08
CA ASP A 388 1.81 20.00 -8.04
C ASP A 388 3.14 19.74 -7.33
N LEU A 389 3.70 18.54 -7.48
CA LEU A 389 4.92 18.11 -6.76
C LEU A 389 6.15 18.96 -7.07
N GLN A 390 6.12 19.77 -8.15
CA GLN A 390 7.20 20.69 -8.47
C GLN A 390 7.17 21.95 -7.58
N ASN A 391 5.98 22.44 -7.26
CA ASN A 391 5.80 23.69 -6.49
C ASN A 391 5.42 23.42 -5.03
N ASP A 392 4.90 22.24 -4.74
CA ASP A 392 4.41 21.79 -3.43
C ASP A 392 4.86 20.33 -3.18
N PRO A 393 6.16 20.10 -2.92
CA PRO A 393 6.71 18.76 -2.73
C PRO A 393 6.18 18.05 -1.46
N ASP A 394 5.69 18.82 -0.48
CA ASP A 394 5.09 18.31 0.76
C ASP A 394 3.59 18.00 0.61
N GLU A 395 2.99 18.36 -0.52
CA GLU A 395 1.57 18.13 -0.84
C GLU A 395 0.64 18.69 0.24
N VAL A 396 0.78 19.99 0.55
CA VAL A 396 -0.01 20.69 1.57
C VAL A 396 -0.99 21.72 0.99
N ASN A 397 -0.90 22.02 -0.30
CA ASN A 397 -1.75 22.97 -1.02
C ASN A 397 -2.66 22.23 -2.01
N ASN A 398 -3.86 21.87 -1.57
CA ASN A 398 -4.81 21.12 -2.40
C ASN A 398 -5.43 21.98 -3.52
N LEU A 399 -5.14 21.65 -4.77
CA LEU A 399 -5.59 22.33 -6.00
C LEU A 399 -6.87 21.74 -6.61
N ALA A 400 -7.49 20.72 -5.99
CA ALA A 400 -8.59 19.96 -6.61
C ALA A 400 -9.82 20.82 -6.98
N HIS A 401 -10.03 21.91 -6.25
CA HIS A 401 -11.16 22.84 -6.48
C HIS A 401 -10.74 24.12 -7.23
N ASP A 402 -9.48 24.26 -7.60
CA ASP A 402 -9.03 25.38 -8.42
C ASP A 402 -9.41 25.14 -9.90
N SER A 403 -10.21 26.06 -10.43
CA SER A 403 -10.66 26.04 -11.82
C SER A 403 -9.53 26.01 -12.86
N ASN A 404 -8.36 26.57 -12.55
CA ASN A 404 -7.18 26.55 -13.42
C ASN A 404 -6.60 25.15 -13.60
N TYR A 405 -6.79 24.27 -12.62
CA TYR A 405 -6.28 22.90 -12.63
C TYR A 405 -7.35 21.86 -12.97
N ARG A 406 -8.55 22.29 -13.34
CA ARG A 406 -9.69 21.40 -13.64
C ARG A 406 -9.34 20.33 -14.67
N ALA A 407 -8.72 20.71 -15.79
CA ALA A 407 -8.35 19.77 -16.85
C ALA A 407 -7.30 18.74 -16.39
N VAL A 408 -6.37 19.15 -15.52
CA VAL A 408 -5.38 18.24 -14.92
C VAL A 408 -6.07 17.26 -13.96
N ARG A 409 -6.96 17.77 -13.10
CA ARG A 409 -7.76 16.94 -12.18
C ARG A 409 -8.57 15.90 -12.95
N GLU A 410 -9.33 16.31 -13.96
CA GLU A 410 -10.22 15.43 -14.73
C GLU A 410 -9.40 14.33 -15.44
N ARG A 411 -8.29 14.66 -16.10
CA ARG A 411 -7.41 13.68 -16.73
C ARG A 411 -6.86 12.65 -15.75
N LEU A 412 -6.38 13.08 -14.59
CA LEU A 412 -5.85 12.16 -13.58
C LEU A 412 -6.96 11.35 -12.91
N GLN A 413 -8.12 11.96 -12.66
CA GLN A 413 -9.28 11.25 -12.14
C GLN A 413 -9.74 10.13 -13.10
N ASP A 414 -9.78 10.42 -14.40
CA ASP A 414 -10.08 9.42 -15.43
C ASP A 414 -9.05 8.29 -15.43
N ALA A 415 -7.75 8.61 -15.39
CA ALA A 415 -6.69 7.60 -15.29
C ALA A 415 -6.81 6.72 -14.04
N GLN A 416 -7.19 7.29 -12.89
CA GLN A 416 -7.44 6.52 -11.67
C GLN A 416 -8.62 5.55 -11.84
N ARG A 417 -9.72 6.03 -12.44
CA ARG A 417 -10.94 5.26 -12.67
C ARG A 417 -10.72 4.14 -13.68
N GLU A 418 -10.05 4.44 -14.79
CA GLU A 418 -9.65 3.46 -15.81
C GLU A 418 -8.79 2.34 -15.21
N GLN A 419 -7.81 2.69 -14.36
CA GLN A 419 -7.00 1.68 -13.68
C GLN A 419 -7.84 0.80 -12.75
N ALA A 420 -8.71 1.38 -11.94
CA ALA A 420 -9.57 0.62 -11.02
C ALA A 420 -10.46 -0.38 -11.78
N MET A 421 -10.99 0.02 -12.93
CA MET A 421 -11.76 -0.84 -13.83
C MET A 421 -10.88 -1.93 -14.45
N ALA A 422 -9.72 -1.57 -15.00
CA ALA A 422 -8.81 -2.48 -15.69
C ALA A 422 -8.29 -3.60 -14.80
N ILE A 423 -7.98 -3.28 -13.54
CA ILE A 423 -7.49 -4.29 -12.57
C ILE A 423 -8.61 -5.04 -11.86
N ARG A 424 -9.88 -4.67 -12.11
CA ARG A 424 -11.07 -5.12 -11.37
C ARG A 424 -10.85 -4.99 -9.86
N ASP A 425 -10.59 -3.76 -9.42
CA ASP A 425 -10.12 -3.44 -8.07
C ASP A 425 -11.05 -3.97 -6.96
N LEU A 426 -10.70 -5.12 -6.37
CA LEU A 426 -11.51 -5.77 -5.34
C LEU A 426 -11.57 -4.98 -4.02
N GLY A 427 -10.82 -3.89 -3.89
CA GLY A 427 -10.84 -3.04 -2.71
C GLY A 427 -12.10 -2.21 -2.54
N PHE A 428 -12.97 -2.17 -3.54
CA PHE A 428 -14.31 -1.60 -3.37
C PHE A 428 -15.29 -2.53 -2.64
N LEU A 429 -14.84 -3.72 -2.22
CA LEU A 429 -15.51 -4.52 -1.19
C LEU A 429 -14.81 -4.28 0.15
N PRO A 430 -15.57 -4.05 1.25
CA PRO A 430 -14.98 -4.13 2.59
C PRO A 430 -14.39 -5.53 2.80
N GLU A 431 -13.30 -5.63 3.58
CA GLU A 431 -12.49 -6.86 3.65
C GLU A 431 -13.30 -8.07 4.13
N CYS A 432 -14.20 -7.89 5.11
CA CYS A 432 -15.09 -8.95 5.54
C CYS A 432 -15.99 -9.47 4.41
N GLU A 433 -16.59 -8.57 3.64
CA GLU A 433 -17.45 -8.92 2.50
C GLU A 433 -16.66 -9.60 1.38
N LEU A 434 -15.43 -9.14 1.10
CA LEU A 434 -14.54 -9.79 0.14
C LEU A 434 -14.28 -11.25 0.51
N HIS A 435 -13.95 -11.51 1.79
CA HIS A 435 -13.72 -12.87 2.28
C HIS A 435 -15.00 -13.70 2.30
N ALA A 436 -16.13 -13.14 2.74
CA ALA A 436 -17.40 -13.83 2.78
C ALA A 436 -17.86 -14.29 1.39
N ARG A 437 -17.75 -13.40 0.39
CA ARG A 437 -18.15 -13.72 -0.99
C ARG A 437 -17.20 -14.67 -1.71
N ALA A 438 -15.89 -14.50 -1.52
CA ALA A 438 -14.89 -15.37 -2.14
C ALA A 438 -14.87 -16.77 -1.52
N GLY A 439 -15.20 -16.87 -0.23
CA GLY A 439 -15.14 -18.12 0.52
C GLY A 439 -13.73 -18.72 0.46
N GLU A 440 -13.64 -19.99 0.04
CA GLU A 440 -12.36 -20.69 -0.14
C GLU A 440 -11.66 -20.35 -1.46
N SER A 441 -12.36 -19.72 -2.41
CA SER A 441 -11.77 -19.35 -3.71
C SER A 441 -10.77 -18.20 -3.55
N ALA A 442 -9.82 -18.11 -4.48
CA ALA A 442 -8.99 -16.91 -4.61
C ALA A 442 -9.89 -15.69 -4.95
N PRO A 443 -9.78 -14.55 -4.24
CA PRO A 443 -10.62 -13.39 -4.51
C PRO A 443 -10.56 -12.91 -5.96
N ARG A 444 -9.37 -12.92 -6.58
CA ARG A 444 -9.21 -12.59 -8.01
C ARG A 444 -9.99 -13.54 -8.93
N THR A 445 -9.98 -14.84 -8.64
CA THR A 445 -10.71 -15.84 -9.43
C THR A 445 -12.22 -15.66 -9.25
N TRP A 446 -12.67 -15.40 -8.03
CA TRP A 446 -14.07 -15.14 -7.74
C TRP A 446 -14.57 -13.87 -8.45
N GLY A 447 -13.82 -12.76 -8.33
CA GLY A 447 -14.17 -11.45 -8.85
C GLY A 447 -13.91 -11.24 -10.34
N ALA A 448 -13.41 -12.26 -11.05
CA ALA A 448 -13.21 -12.20 -12.50
C ALA A 448 -14.51 -12.22 -13.32
N LYS A 449 -15.65 -12.52 -12.68
CA LYS A 449 -16.97 -12.66 -13.32
C LYS A 449 -17.86 -11.46 -12.98
N ASP A 450 -18.38 -10.77 -13.99
CA ASP A 450 -19.22 -9.58 -13.80
C ASP A 450 -20.52 -9.91 -13.06
N GLU A 451 -21.08 -11.12 -13.22
CA GLU A 451 -22.30 -11.52 -12.52
C GLU A 451 -22.11 -11.66 -11.00
N ARG A 452 -20.85 -11.71 -10.54
CA ARG A 452 -20.49 -11.78 -9.11
C ARG A 452 -19.92 -10.47 -8.59
N TYR A 453 -19.25 -9.72 -9.47
CA TYR A 453 -18.54 -8.51 -9.12
C TYR A 453 -18.56 -7.53 -10.29
N ASP A 454 -19.64 -6.75 -10.38
CA ASP A 454 -19.76 -5.63 -11.32
C ASP A 454 -18.97 -4.43 -10.77
N ILE A 455 -17.68 -4.40 -11.08
CA ILE A 455 -16.79 -3.30 -10.67
C ILE A 455 -17.30 -1.95 -11.17
N GLY A 456 -17.92 -1.88 -12.35
CA GLY A 456 -18.39 -0.61 -12.91
C GLY A 456 -19.51 0.01 -12.07
N ARG A 457 -20.50 -0.81 -11.71
CA ARG A 457 -21.61 -0.40 -10.85
C ARG A 457 -21.16 -0.08 -9.44
N ILE A 458 -20.30 -0.93 -8.85
CA ILE A 458 -19.82 -0.75 -7.47
C ILE A 458 -18.93 0.50 -7.38
N LEU A 459 -18.02 0.71 -8.33
CA LEU A 459 -17.18 1.90 -8.38
C LEU A 459 -18.01 3.16 -8.55
N ALA A 460 -19.00 3.17 -9.45
CA ALA A 460 -19.87 4.33 -9.64
C ALA A 460 -20.65 4.68 -8.36
N MET A 461 -21.13 3.67 -7.62
CA MET A 461 -21.77 3.86 -6.32
C MET A 461 -20.80 4.43 -5.29
N ALA A 462 -19.60 3.86 -5.16
CA ALA A 462 -18.56 4.34 -4.25
C ALA A 462 -18.12 5.78 -4.58
N GLU A 463 -17.96 6.11 -5.86
CA GLU A 463 -17.64 7.46 -6.33
C GLU A 463 -18.75 8.42 -5.93
N ARG A 464 -20.02 8.08 -6.16
CA ARG A 464 -21.14 8.96 -5.83
C ARG A 464 -21.30 9.15 -4.32
N ALA A 465 -21.14 8.09 -3.53
CA ALA A 465 -21.20 8.12 -2.06
C ALA A 465 -20.11 9.01 -1.44
N SER A 466 -18.95 9.11 -2.09
CA SER A 466 -17.76 9.76 -1.53
C SER A 466 -17.38 11.09 -2.19
N SER A 467 -18.04 11.51 -3.28
CA SER A 467 -17.63 12.72 -4.03
C SER A 467 -17.92 14.04 -3.34
N TRP A 468 -18.73 14.02 -2.28
CA TRP A 468 -19.20 15.24 -1.63
C TRP A 468 -18.91 15.22 -0.13
N ASN A 469 -18.91 16.40 0.47
CA ASN A 469 -18.73 16.58 1.91
C ASN A 469 -19.73 17.60 2.46
N THR A 470 -19.66 17.85 3.76
CA THR A 470 -20.53 18.78 4.49
C THR A 470 -20.49 20.23 4.00
N ASN A 471 -19.52 20.59 3.15
CA ASN A 471 -19.37 21.93 2.59
C ASN A 471 -20.00 22.09 1.19
N THR A 472 -20.64 21.04 0.66
CA THR A 472 -21.37 21.09 -0.61
C THR A 472 -22.77 21.67 -0.40
N GLU A 473 -23.24 22.54 -1.30
CA GLU A 473 -24.57 23.14 -1.20
C GLU A 473 -25.71 22.12 -1.36
N ALA A 474 -26.79 22.29 -0.60
CA ALA A 474 -27.90 21.33 -0.53
C ALA A 474 -28.58 20.99 -1.88
N PRO A 475 -28.81 21.93 -2.83
CA PRO A 475 -29.46 21.61 -4.10
C PRO A 475 -28.67 20.63 -4.97
N GLU A 476 -27.34 20.70 -4.93
CA GLU A 476 -26.47 19.79 -5.68
C GLU A 476 -26.46 18.38 -5.08
N LEU A 477 -26.69 18.27 -3.76
CA LEU A 477 -26.69 16.99 -3.04
C LEU A 477 -27.99 16.19 -3.21
N GLN A 478 -29.12 16.85 -3.46
CA GLN A 478 -30.44 16.22 -3.39
C GLN A 478 -30.60 14.99 -4.31
N PRO A 479 -30.23 15.05 -5.61
CA PRO A 479 -30.30 13.86 -6.49
C PRO A 479 -29.34 12.74 -6.05
N HIS A 480 -28.29 13.06 -5.31
CA HIS A 480 -27.32 12.09 -4.82
C HIS A 480 -27.86 11.39 -3.58
N ARG A 481 -28.42 12.14 -2.62
CA ARG A 481 -29.08 11.60 -1.41
C ARG A 481 -30.20 10.65 -1.77
N LYS A 482 -31.09 11.06 -2.69
CA LYS A 482 -32.19 10.22 -3.16
C LYS A 482 -31.68 8.90 -3.72
N TRP A 483 -30.69 8.94 -4.63
CA TRP A 483 -30.17 7.71 -5.23
C TRP A 483 -29.46 6.81 -4.20
N MET A 484 -28.73 7.36 -3.21
CA MET A 484 -28.18 6.53 -2.13
C MET A 484 -29.29 5.78 -1.40
N GLN A 485 -30.38 6.45 -1.03
CA GLN A 485 -31.50 5.82 -0.33
C GLN A 485 -32.24 4.78 -1.19
N ASP A 486 -32.49 5.09 -2.46
CA ASP A 486 -33.12 4.16 -3.41
C ASP A 486 -32.26 2.91 -3.67
N SER A 487 -30.98 2.91 -3.27
CA SER A 487 -30.05 1.79 -3.47
C SER A 487 -29.83 0.94 -2.21
N LEU A 488 -30.59 1.21 -1.14
CA LEU A 488 -30.46 0.49 0.12
C LEU A 488 -31.08 -0.91 0.07
N ASP A 489 -31.99 -1.19 -0.86
CA ASP A 489 -32.61 -2.52 -1.08
C ASP A 489 -31.99 -3.29 -2.27
N ASP A 490 -30.88 -2.78 -2.79
CA ASP A 490 -30.19 -3.35 -3.95
C ASP A 490 -29.82 -4.83 -3.72
N PRO A 491 -29.97 -5.73 -4.70
CA PRO A 491 -29.61 -7.14 -4.52
C PRO A 491 -28.13 -7.37 -4.16
N ASP A 492 -27.22 -6.46 -4.53
CA ASP A 492 -25.79 -6.57 -4.25
C ASP A 492 -25.41 -5.85 -2.94
N SER A 493 -24.90 -6.58 -1.94
CA SER A 493 -24.48 -6.01 -0.64
C SER A 493 -23.37 -4.96 -0.75
N ALA A 494 -22.60 -4.91 -1.84
CA ALA A 494 -21.56 -3.92 -2.05
C ALA A 494 -22.19 -2.58 -2.41
N VAL A 495 -23.24 -2.61 -3.23
CA VAL A 495 -24.04 -1.44 -3.56
C VAL A 495 -24.76 -0.96 -2.30
N ARG A 496 -25.40 -1.85 -1.54
CA ARG A 496 -26.02 -1.49 -0.25
C ARG A 496 -25.04 -0.90 0.75
N TYR A 497 -23.83 -1.46 0.85
CA TYR A 497 -22.77 -0.95 1.73
C TYR A 497 -22.38 0.49 1.36
N TRP A 498 -22.07 0.75 0.09
CA TRP A 498 -21.72 2.10 -0.36
C TRP A 498 -22.88 3.07 -0.29
N ALA A 499 -24.11 2.60 -0.53
CA ALA A 499 -25.33 3.37 -0.33
C ALA A 499 -25.47 3.81 1.14
N ALA A 500 -25.38 2.88 2.09
CA ALA A 500 -25.47 3.16 3.53
C ALA A 500 -24.37 4.15 3.98
N LEU A 501 -23.12 3.92 3.56
CA LEU A 501 -22.03 4.88 3.81
C LEU A 501 -22.31 6.24 3.17
N GLY A 502 -22.83 6.26 1.95
CA GLY A 502 -23.20 7.48 1.23
C GLY A 502 -24.26 8.29 1.97
N VAL A 503 -25.31 7.65 2.50
CA VAL A 503 -26.27 8.34 3.37
C VAL A 503 -25.57 8.87 4.63
N GLY A 504 -24.63 8.11 5.21
CA GLY A 504 -23.85 8.55 6.37
C GLY A 504 -22.96 9.76 6.10
N ILE A 505 -22.38 9.86 4.90
CA ILE A 505 -21.49 10.94 4.46
C ILE A 505 -22.29 12.19 4.06
N LEU A 506 -23.35 12.01 3.26
CA LEU A 506 -24.12 13.09 2.64
C LEU A 506 -25.24 13.61 3.53
N GLY A 507 -25.61 12.85 4.57
CA GLY A 507 -26.84 13.01 5.33
C GLY A 507 -28.06 12.41 4.62
N PRO A 508 -29.13 12.11 5.36
CA PRO A 508 -30.37 11.58 4.78
C PRO A 508 -31.03 12.59 3.83
N ASP A 509 -31.74 12.08 2.83
CA ASP A 509 -32.66 12.87 2.01
C ASP A 509 -33.77 13.47 2.91
N PRO A 510 -33.92 14.81 2.95
CA PRO A 510 -34.98 15.45 3.73
C PRO A 510 -36.39 15.16 3.21
N GLU A 511 -36.57 14.83 1.93
CA GLU A 511 -37.87 14.58 1.28
C GLU A 511 -38.28 13.11 1.33
N HIS A 512 -37.32 12.20 1.53
CA HIS A 512 -37.54 10.76 1.70
C HIS A 512 -36.92 10.29 3.03
N PRO A 513 -37.53 10.64 4.19
CA PRO A 513 -36.99 10.29 5.49
C PRO A 513 -37.30 8.84 5.86
N LYS A 514 -37.17 7.86 4.96
CA LYS A 514 -37.44 6.43 5.23
C LYS A 514 -36.45 5.83 6.25
N ARG A 515 -36.36 6.42 7.45
CA ARG A 515 -35.56 6.00 8.60
C ARG A 515 -35.89 4.56 8.99
N SER A 516 -37.17 4.18 8.90
CA SER A 516 -37.63 2.81 9.13
C SER A 516 -37.07 1.76 8.15
N GLU A 517 -36.53 2.14 6.99
CA GLU A 517 -35.82 1.19 6.10
C GLU A 517 -34.36 1.00 6.52
N LEU A 518 -33.76 1.96 7.22
CA LEU A 518 -32.41 1.86 7.77
C LEU A 518 -32.35 0.83 8.90
N GLY A 519 -33.36 0.82 9.78
CA GLY A 519 -33.52 -0.20 10.82
C GLY A 519 -33.53 -1.61 10.26
N LYS A 520 -34.18 -1.84 9.10
CA LYS A 520 -34.22 -3.16 8.45
C LYS A 520 -32.83 -3.65 8.00
N LEU A 521 -31.90 -2.73 7.72
CA LEU A 521 -30.54 -3.11 7.32
C LEU A 521 -29.69 -3.58 8.51
N LEU A 522 -30.14 -3.40 9.76
CA LEU A 522 -29.52 -4.06 10.91
C LEU A 522 -29.66 -5.58 10.84
N ASP A 523 -30.65 -6.08 10.08
CA ASP A 523 -30.88 -7.51 9.80
C ASP A 523 -30.30 -7.96 8.44
N ASP A 524 -29.49 -7.14 7.77
CA ASP A 524 -28.93 -7.48 6.46
C ASP A 524 -28.06 -8.75 6.53
N PRO A 525 -28.13 -9.68 5.56
CA PRO A 525 -27.27 -10.87 5.57
C PRO A 525 -25.76 -10.57 5.53
N ALA A 526 -25.36 -9.39 5.03
CA ALA A 526 -23.98 -8.94 5.02
C ALA A 526 -23.67 -8.06 6.23
N ASN A 527 -22.78 -8.53 7.11
CA ASN A 527 -22.34 -7.78 8.29
C ASN A 527 -21.75 -6.40 7.94
N ALA A 528 -21.09 -6.25 6.79
CA ALA A 528 -20.60 -4.95 6.34
C ALA A 528 -21.74 -3.92 6.18
N VAL A 529 -22.90 -4.35 5.67
CA VAL A 529 -24.09 -3.50 5.51
C VAL A 529 -24.72 -3.20 6.87
N ARG A 530 -24.84 -4.22 7.75
CA ARG A 530 -25.30 -4.03 9.14
C ARG A 530 -24.48 -2.96 9.87
N ILE A 531 -23.14 -3.05 9.78
CA ILE A 531 -22.21 -2.11 10.43
C ILE A 531 -22.35 -0.70 9.85
N ALA A 532 -22.42 -0.56 8.51
CA ALA A 532 -22.60 0.74 7.87
C ALA A 532 -23.96 1.38 8.21
N SER A 533 -25.03 0.57 8.29
CA SER A 533 -26.35 1.03 8.71
C SER A 533 -26.37 1.43 10.19
N ALA A 534 -25.71 0.67 11.05
CA ALA A 534 -25.61 1.01 12.47
C ALA A 534 -24.89 2.35 12.69
N GLU A 535 -23.80 2.63 11.95
CA GLU A 535 -23.16 3.96 12.00
C GLU A 535 -24.15 5.09 11.63
N LEU A 536 -24.94 4.86 10.59
CA LEU A 536 -25.94 5.82 10.12
C LEU A 536 -27.03 6.06 11.17
N LEU A 537 -27.60 5.00 11.73
CA LEU A 537 -28.65 5.08 12.75
C LEU A 537 -28.16 5.73 14.05
N ILE A 538 -26.92 5.48 14.46
CA ILE A 538 -26.34 6.16 15.62
C ILE A 538 -26.28 7.68 15.41
N ARG A 539 -25.96 8.12 14.19
CA ARG A 539 -25.86 9.55 13.84
C ARG A 539 -27.21 10.23 13.64
N PHE A 540 -28.17 9.54 13.03
CA PHE A 540 -29.38 10.18 12.50
C PHE A 540 -30.71 9.52 12.88
N GLY A 541 -30.68 8.35 13.51
CA GLY A 541 -31.87 7.60 13.93
C GLY A 541 -32.50 8.14 15.21
N GLU A 542 -33.68 7.59 15.53
CA GLU A 542 -34.41 7.81 16.78
C GLU A 542 -33.76 7.04 17.95
N ALA A 543 -34.22 7.28 19.19
CA ALA A 543 -33.54 6.76 20.38
C ALA A 543 -33.49 5.22 20.45
N ASP A 544 -34.59 4.55 20.06
CA ASP A 544 -34.69 3.09 19.96
C ASP A 544 -33.82 2.53 18.84
N GLU A 545 -33.86 3.15 17.64
CA GLU A 545 -33.00 2.73 16.52
C GLU A 545 -31.50 2.85 16.84
N ARG A 546 -31.12 3.83 17.69
CA ARG A 546 -29.74 3.97 18.16
C ARG A 546 -29.33 2.85 19.11
N GLU A 547 -30.24 2.40 19.97
CA GLU A 547 -29.98 1.29 20.89
C GLU A 547 -29.75 0.00 20.08
N ASP A 548 -30.64 -0.31 19.15
CA ASP A 548 -30.53 -1.47 18.24
C ASP A 548 -29.23 -1.42 17.40
N ALA A 549 -28.85 -0.24 16.93
CA ALA A 549 -27.62 -0.03 16.17
C ALA A 549 -26.36 -0.27 17.02
N VAL A 550 -26.34 0.20 18.28
CA VAL A 550 -25.24 -0.07 19.20
C VAL A 550 -25.14 -1.55 19.52
N GLU A 551 -26.27 -2.22 19.78
CA GLU A 551 -26.30 -3.68 19.98
C GLU A 551 -25.72 -4.40 18.77
N THR A 552 -26.16 -4.05 17.55
CA THR A 552 -25.64 -4.63 16.31
C THR A 552 -24.13 -4.44 16.16
N LEU A 553 -23.58 -3.26 16.47
CA LEU A 553 -22.12 -3.05 16.43
C LEU A 553 -21.38 -3.90 17.46
N LEU A 554 -21.92 -4.07 18.67
CA LEU A 554 -21.33 -4.92 19.71
C LEU A 554 -21.39 -6.41 19.33
N GLU A 555 -22.47 -6.86 18.69
CA GLU A 555 -22.55 -8.21 18.13
C GLU A 555 -21.50 -8.44 17.05
N CYS A 556 -21.37 -7.50 16.11
CA CYS A 556 -20.38 -7.59 15.05
C CYS A 556 -18.94 -7.46 15.56
N ALA A 557 -18.73 -6.80 16.71
CA ALA A 557 -17.44 -6.65 17.38
C ALA A 557 -16.94 -7.96 18.02
N ASP A 558 -17.80 -8.95 18.24
CA ASP A 558 -17.39 -10.27 18.72
C ASP A 558 -16.82 -11.12 17.58
N MET A 559 -15.49 -11.10 17.46
CA MET A 559 -14.75 -11.88 16.46
C MET A 559 -14.95 -13.40 16.58
N THR A 560 -15.46 -13.91 17.70
CA THR A 560 -15.75 -15.34 17.84
C THR A 560 -17.11 -15.72 17.25
N ARG A 561 -18.00 -14.74 17.06
CA ARG A 561 -19.31 -14.90 16.41
C ARG A 561 -19.25 -14.60 14.92
N THR A 562 -18.72 -13.44 14.54
CA THR A 562 -18.77 -12.95 13.15
C THR A 562 -17.45 -13.12 12.40
N GLY A 563 -16.34 -13.24 13.13
CA GLY A 563 -15.00 -13.31 12.57
C GLY A 563 -14.24 -12.00 12.71
N ILE A 564 -12.92 -12.06 12.51
CA ILE A 564 -12.04 -10.93 12.82
C ILE A 564 -12.31 -9.70 11.96
N TRP A 565 -12.62 -9.87 10.67
CA TRP A 565 -12.71 -8.72 9.76
C TRP A 565 -13.97 -7.90 10.00
N ASP A 566 -15.08 -8.55 10.39
CA ASP A 566 -16.28 -7.89 10.89
C ASP A 566 -15.99 -7.16 12.19
N ALA A 567 -15.32 -7.82 13.14
CA ALA A 567 -14.98 -7.23 14.42
C ALA A 567 -14.10 -5.98 14.30
N VAL A 568 -13.06 -6.02 13.45
CA VAL A 568 -12.20 -4.85 13.20
C VAL A 568 -12.97 -3.70 12.55
N LEU A 569 -13.91 -4.00 11.65
CA LEU A 569 -14.75 -2.97 11.00
C LEU A 569 -15.74 -2.35 11.99
N ALA A 570 -16.40 -3.17 12.81
CA ALA A 570 -17.36 -2.73 13.83
C ALA A 570 -16.69 -1.92 14.94
N LEU A 571 -15.59 -2.41 15.51
CA LEU A 571 -14.82 -1.71 16.54
C LEU A 571 -14.19 -0.41 16.01
N GLY A 572 -13.72 -0.41 14.76
CA GLY A 572 -13.23 0.80 14.10
C GLY A 572 -14.33 1.86 13.94
N THR A 573 -15.57 1.42 13.68
CA THR A 573 -16.75 2.28 13.58
C THR A 573 -17.17 2.84 14.93
N LEU A 574 -17.24 2.01 15.98
CA LEU A 574 -17.49 2.45 17.36
C LEU A 574 -16.48 3.50 17.82
N ASP A 575 -15.19 3.28 17.60
CA ASP A 575 -14.13 4.21 17.99
C ASP A 575 -14.19 5.55 17.24
N ALA A 576 -14.67 5.53 15.99
CA ALA A 576 -14.85 6.73 15.18
C ALA A 576 -16.11 7.53 15.54
N LEU A 577 -17.13 6.87 16.08
CA LEU A 577 -18.33 7.51 16.62
C LEU A 577 -18.05 8.21 17.97
N GLY A 578 -17.04 7.75 18.71
CA GLY A 578 -16.59 8.41 19.95
C GLY A 578 -17.65 8.40 21.05
N LEU A 579 -18.50 7.38 21.10
CA LEU A 579 -19.57 7.24 22.08
C LEU A 579 -18.96 7.05 23.49
N ASN A 580 -19.35 7.91 24.43
CA ASN A 580 -18.95 7.81 25.84
C ASN A 580 -20.13 7.30 26.67
N ASP A 581 -20.32 5.98 26.67
CA ASP A 581 -21.38 5.29 27.40
C ASP A 581 -20.78 4.17 28.29
N PRO A 582 -21.03 4.18 29.62
CA PRO A 582 -20.60 3.12 30.52
C PRO A 582 -21.08 1.72 30.14
N ALA A 583 -22.28 1.58 29.56
CA ALA A 583 -22.83 0.30 29.13
C ALA A 583 -22.03 -0.27 27.95
N ILE A 584 -21.72 0.57 26.95
CA ILE A 584 -20.84 0.21 25.82
C ILE A 584 -19.46 -0.17 26.34
N SER A 585 -18.90 0.60 27.27
CA SER A 585 -17.57 0.34 27.86
C SER A 585 -17.52 -1.02 28.56
N LYS A 586 -18.57 -1.34 29.31
CA LYS A 586 -18.71 -2.65 29.97
C LYS A 586 -18.80 -3.78 28.94
N ALA A 587 -19.68 -3.65 27.94
CA ALA A 587 -19.85 -4.64 26.90
C ALA A 587 -18.54 -4.90 26.12
N LEU A 588 -17.79 -3.84 25.79
CA LEU A 588 -16.46 -3.96 25.17
C LEU A 588 -15.46 -4.71 26.06
N GLY A 589 -15.55 -4.55 27.38
CA GLY A 589 -14.72 -5.26 28.35
C GLY A 589 -15.01 -6.76 28.44
N ASP A 590 -16.22 -7.18 28.08
CA ASP A 590 -16.64 -8.58 28.07
C ASP A 590 -16.27 -9.30 26.76
N LEU A 591 -15.90 -8.56 25.70
CA LEU A 591 -15.48 -9.13 24.41
C LEU A 591 -14.11 -9.82 24.49
N PRO A 592 -13.91 -10.90 23.72
CA PRO A 592 -12.60 -11.56 23.63
C PRO A 592 -11.57 -10.61 23.00
N LEU A 593 -10.39 -10.50 23.61
CA LEU A 593 -9.30 -9.66 23.09
C LEU A 593 -8.48 -10.36 22.00
N GLU A 594 -8.41 -11.70 22.06
CA GLU A 594 -7.70 -12.56 21.11
C GLU A 594 -8.45 -13.88 20.87
N SER A 595 -8.19 -14.54 19.73
CA SER A 595 -8.70 -15.89 19.43
C SER A 595 -7.59 -16.74 18.80
N SER A 596 -7.53 -18.02 19.19
CA SER A 596 -6.59 -19.00 18.64
C SER A 596 -6.90 -19.39 17.19
N ALA A 597 -8.15 -19.21 16.73
CA ALA A 597 -8.55 -19.40 15.35
C ALA A 597 -7.95 -18.34 14.40
N ILE A 598 -7.41 -17.24 14.96
CA ILE A 598 -6.83 -16.13 14.23
C ILE A 598 -5.31 -16.31 14.12
N PRO A 599 -4.73 -16.20 12.90
CA PRO A 599 -3.28 -16.17 12.72
C PRO A 599 -2.56 -15.11 13.55
N ASP A 600 -1.40 -15.47 14.11
CA ASP A 600 -0.59 -14.61 15.01
C ASP A 600 -0.34 -13.20 14.44
N LYS A 601 -0.17 -13.10 13.12
CA LYS A 601 0.22 -11.87 12.41
C LYS A 601 -0.74 -10.68 12.66
N PHE A 602 -2.00 -10.96 12.94
CA PHE A 602 -3.06 -9.96 13.14
C PHE A 602 -3.97 -10.25 14.35
N ARG A 603 -3.62 -11.24 15.19
CA ARG A 603 -4.38 -11.60 16.41
C ARG A 603 -4.62 -10.41 17.35
N GLY A 604 -3.66 -9.50 17.45
CA GLY A 604 -3.74 -8.36 18.37
C GLY A 604 -4.62 -7.19 17.89
N TYR A 605 -5.25 -7.24 16.71
CA TYR A 605 -5.98 -6.07 16.16
C TYR A 605 -7.21 -5.71 17.00
N VAL A 606 -8.06 -6.69 17.29
CA VAL A 606 -9.28 -6.52 18.11
C VAL A 606 -8.93 -6.02 19.51
N GLY A 607 -8.01 -6.70 20.20
CA GLY A 607 -7.59 -6.31 21.54
C GLY A 607 -7.01 -4.89 21.64
N ARG A 608 -6.32 -4.39 20.60
CA ARG A 608 -5.82 -3.01 20.57
C ARG A 608 -6.93 -1.98 20.41
N LEU A 609 -7.93 -2.26 19.58
CA LEU A 609 -9.11 -1.38 19.42
C LEU A 609 -9.92 -1.29 20.72
N ILE A 610 -10.19 -2.42 21.37
CA ILE A 610 -10.92 -2.46 22.64
C ILE A 610 -10.15 -1.67 23.72
N LYS A 611 -8.85 -1.93 23.89
CA LYS A 611 -8.01 -1.21 24.87
C LYS A 611 -7.96 0.29 24.58
N ARG A 612 -7.94 0.71 23.31
CA ARG A 612 -7.95 2.11 22.93
C ARG A 612 -9.23 2.82 23.38
N MET A 613 -10.39 2.22 23.14
CA MET A 613 -11.68 2.79 23.53
C MET A 613 -11.83 2.81 25.05
N ALA A 614 -11.40 1.75 25.75
CA ALA A 614 -11.40 1.68 27.20
C ALA A 614 -10.50 2.72 27.88
N ALA A 615 -9.51 3.28 27.17
CA ALA A 615 -8.65 4.36 27.69
C ALA A 615 -9.19 5.78 27.42
N ARG A 616 -10.30 5.92 26.67
CA ARG A 616 -10.98 7.21 26.42
C ARG A 616 -12.09 7.49 27.44
N ASN A 617 -12.75 6.44 27.91
CA ASN A 617 -13.81 6.45 28.92
C ASN A 617 -13.22 6.28 30.31
#